data_AF-A0A8E3B7B5-F1
#
_entry.id   AF-A0A8E3B7B5-F1
#
_cell.length_a   1.000
_cell.length_b   1.000
_cell.length_c   1.000
_cell.angle_alpha   90.00
_cell.angle_beta   90.00
_cell.angle_gamma   90.00
#
_symmetry.space_group_name_H-M   'P 1'
#
loop_
_entity.id
_entity.type
_entity.pdbx_description
1 polymer ?
#
loop_
_entity_poly.entity_id
_entity_poly.type
_entity_poly.pdbx_seq_one_letter_code
_entity_poly.pdbx_strand_id
1 'polypeptide(L)'
;MHRILLLGTGGIAGHHVEEFAGIPGCSIGALATIVASRYMTGHANDLSLALHGTRGAIKVETDGKVSNLSACLGGDVDLQRWQTLALPSVKRNARRFADALDSGRNGDPSFRRAADMQKLIDAAFESSAAKLPISIA
;
A
#
# COMPACT_ATOMS: atom_id res chain seq x y z
N MET A 1 10.50 -1.66 -22.05
CA MET A 1 9.30 -1.11 -21.38
C MET A 1 9.66 -0.89 -19.92
N HIS A 2 9.45 0.31 -19.40
CA HIS A 2 9.68 0.62 -17.99
C HIS A 2 8.32 0.68 -17.25
N ARG A 3 8.22 -0.01 -16.11
CA ARG A 3 7.02 -0.01 -15.25
C ARG A 3 7.27 0.96 -14.11
N ILE A 4 6.47 2.02 -14.04
CA ILE A 4 6.61 3.06 -13.01
C ILE A 4 5.54 2.81 -11.94
N LEU A 5 5.96 2.74 -10.68
CA LEU A 5 5.09 2.88 -9.51
C LEU A 5 5.21 4.32 -9.03
N LEU A 6 4.10 5.04 -9.05
CA LEU A 6 4.03 6.38 -8.49
C LEU A 6 3.52 6.29 -7.05
N LEU A 7 4.30 6.82 -6.11
CA LEU A 7 3.93 6.93 -4.70
C LEU A 7 3.94 8.39 -4.29
N GLY A 8 2.77 8.92 -3.93
CA GLY A 8 2.63 10.33 -3.56
C GLY A 8 1.77 10.53 -2.31
N THR A 9 1.59 11.78 -1.90
CA THR A 9 0.64 12.18 -0.86
C THR A 9 -0.26 13.29 -1.45
N GLY A 10 -1.58 13.24 -1.20
CA GLY A 10 -2.52 14.28 -1.67
C GLY A 10 -2.86 14.27 -3.17
N GLY A 11 -3.56 15.32 -3.64
CA GLY A 11 -4.07 15.43 -5.01
C GLY A 11 -3.00 15.54 -6.12
N ILE A 12 -1.76 15.85 -5.74
CA ILE A 12 -0.59 15.93 -6.65
C ILE A 12 -0.28 14.58 -7.31
N ALA A 13 -0.59 13.46 -6.63
CA ALA A 13 -0.37 12.12 -7.17
C ALA A 13 -1.14 11.89 -8.50
N GLY A 14 -2.32 12.50 -8.65
CA GLY A 14 -3.11 12.43 -9.89
C GLY A 14 -2.44 13.15 -11.07
N HIS A 15 -1.93 14.36 -10.85
CA HIS A 15 -1.25 15.13 -11.89
C HIS A 15 0.04 14.44 -12.36
N HIS A 16 0.77 13.79 -11.44
CA HIS A 16 1.95 13.01 -11.81
C HIS A 16 1.60 11.83 -12.73
N VAL A 17 0.44 11.17 -12.57
CA VAL A 17 0.01 10.11 -13.48
C VAL A 17 -0.14 10.61 -14.90
N GLU A 18 -0.78 11.77 -15.09
CA GLU A 18 -1.02 12.34 -16.41
C GLU A 18 0.30 12.65 -17.12
N GLU A 19 1.22 13.32 -16.42
CA GLU A 19 2.53 13.69 -16.95
C GLU A 19 3.42 12.47 -17.26
N PHE A 20 3.52 11.51 -16.33
CA PHE A 20 4.39 10.34 -16.50
C PHE A 20 3.82 9.31 -17.48
N ALA A 21 2.49 9.26 -17.67
CA ALA A 21 1.87 8.44 -18.72
C ALA A 21 2.19 8.96 -20.13
N GLY A 22 2.48 10.25 -20.27
CA GLY A 22 2.84 10.88 -21.55
C GLY A 22 4.25 10.53 -22.06
N ILE A 23 5.11 9.90 -21.24
CA ILE A 23 6.50 9.62 -21.60
C ILE A 23 6.59 8.37 -22.50
N PRO A 24 7.12 8.47 -23.75
CA PRO A 24 7.27 7.32 -24.63
C PRO A 24 8.11 6.20 -24.00
N GLY A 25 7.58 4.96 -24.01
CA GLY A 25 8.25 3.78 -23.46
C GLY A 25 8.04 3.54 -21.95
N CYS A 26 7.27 4.40 -21.28
CA CYS A 26 6.85 4.24 -19.89
C CYS A 26 5.41 3.69 -19.82
N SER A 27 5.16 2.82 -18.85
CA SER A 27 3.83 2.34 -18.51
C SER A 27 3.64 2.47 -17.00
N ILE A 28 2.53 3.08 -16.58
CA ILE A 28 2.20 3.17 -15.15
C ILE A 28 1.67 1.80 -14.73
N GLY A 29 2.42 1.13 -13.86
CA GLY A 29 2.09 -0.22 -13.41
C GLY A 29 1.04 -0.24 -12.30
N ALA A 30 1.06 0.79 -11.45
CA ALA A 30 0.06 1.13 -10.44
C ALA A 30 0.38 2.54 -9.90
N LEU A 31 -0.64 3.21 -9.36
CA LEU A 31 -0.49 4.46 -8.59
C LEU A 31 -0.89 4.17 -7.14
N ALA A 32 -0.15 4.73 -6.20
CA ALA A 32 -0.50 4.71 -4.79
C ALA A 32 -0.34 6.09 -4.15
N THR A 33 -1.23 6.37 -3.20
CA THR A 33 -1.11 7.52 -2.30
C THR A 33 -0.98 7.00 -0.87
N ILE A 34 0.02 7.47 -0.14
CA ILE A 34 0.17 7.18 1.29
C ILE A 34 -0.07 8.46 2.08
N VAL A 35 -0.91 8.37 3.11
CA VAL A 35 -1.04 9.42 4.11
C VAL A 35 -0.69 8.81 5.46
N ALA A 36 0.29 9.39 6.13
CA ALA A 36 0.69 9.01 7.48
C ALA A 36 0.71 10.28 8.34
N SER A 37 -0.08 10.30 9.41
CA SER A 37 -0.15 11.43 10.33
C SER A 37 -0.38 10.95 11.75
N ARG A 38 0.25 11.64 12.71
CA ARG A 38 -0.03 11.52 14.15
C ARG A 38 -1.02 12.58 14.65
N TYR A 39 -1.43 13.50 13.78
CA TYR A 39 -2.24 14.68 14.11
C TYR A 39 -3.51 14.70 13.27
N MET A 40 -4.23 13.58 13.22
CA MET A 40 -5.48 13.45 12.49
C MET A 40 -6.62 13.27 13.48
N THR A 41 -7.24 14.37 13.91
CA THR A 41 -8.30 14.37 14.93
C THR A 41 -9.41 13.38 14.56
N GLY A 42 -9.80 12.53 15.53
CA GLY A 42 -10.77 11.46 15.31
C GLY A 42 -10.15 10.12 14.88
N HIS A 43 -8.85 10.11 14.53
CA HIS A 43 -8.11 8.90 14.20
C HIS A 43 -7.02 8.63 15.24
N ALA A 44 -7.10 7.47 15.89
CA ALA A 44 -6.19 7.11 16.99
C ALA A 44 -5.11 6.12 16.53
N ASN A 45 -5.52 5.01 15.92
CA ASN A 45 -4.64 3.96 15.42
C ASN A 45 -5.20 3.35 14.13
N ASP A 46 -5.66 4.23 13.25
CA ASP A 46 -6.37 3.86 12.06
C ASP A 46 -5.41 3.55 10.91
N LEU A 47 -5.71 2.46 10.21
CA LEU A 47 -5.09 2.10 8.93
C LEU A 47 -6.21 1.84 7.93
N SER A 48 -6.10 2.47 6.76
CA SER A 48 -6.99 2.22 5.63
C SER A 48 -6.15 2.00 4.38
N LEU A 49 -6.48 0.95 3.64
CA LEU A 49 -5.89 0.60 2.35
C LEU A 49 -7.01 0.29 1.37
N ALA A 50 -7.06 1.02 0.27
CA ALA A 50 -7.91 0.69 -0.86
C ALA A 50 -7.05 0.31 -2.07
N LEU A 51 -7.39 -0.80 -2.72
CA LEU A 51 -6.77 -1.24 -3.96
C LEU A 51 -7.84 -1.29 -5.03
N HIS A 52 -7.63 -0.57 -6.12
CA HIS A 52 -8.54 -0.52 -7.25
C HIS A 52 -7.87 -1.09 -8.49
N GLY A 53 -8.60 -1.93 -9.22
CA GLY A 53 -8.18 -2.49 -10.49
C GLY A 53 -9.33 -2.55 -11.48
N THR A 54 -9.03 -2.98 -12.71
CA THR A 54 -10.01 -3.01 -13.80
C THR A 54 -11.10 -4.07 -13.64
N ARG A 55 -10.95 -5.01 -12.71
CA ARG A 55 -11.92 -6.10 -12.45
C ARG A 55 -12.53 -6.04 -11.05
N GLY A 56 -12.31 -4.94 -10.34
CA GLY A 56 -12.85 -4.74 -9.00
C GLY A 56 -11.87 -4.08 -8.04
N ALA A 57 -12.29 -4.00 -6.79
CA ALA A 57 -11.56 -3.31 -5.75
C ALA A 57 -11.68 -4.03 -4.41
N ILE A 58 -10.69 -3.83 -3.54
CA ILE A 58 -10.74 -4.24 -2.13
C ILE A 58 -10.39 -3.07 -1.23
N LYS A 59 -10.97 -3.05 -0.04
CA LYS A 59 -10.71 -2.07 1.01
C LYS A 59 -10.48 -2.79 2.33
N VAL A 60 -9.36 -2.48 2.98
CA VAL A 60 -8.98 -2.97 4.30
C VAL A 60 -8.93 -1.79 5.24
N GLU A 61 -9.63 -1.89 6.36
CA GLU A 61 -9.68 -0.85 7.39
C GLU A 61 -9.45 -1.49 8.76
N THR A 62 -8.74 -0.80 9.65
CA THR A 62 -8.65 -1.20 11.05
C THR A 62 -8.39 0.00 11.95
N ASP A 63 -8.97 -0.02 13.15
CA ASP A 63 -8.73 0.93 14.24
C ASP A 63 -7.68 0.41 15.24
N GLY A 64 -7.00 -0.69 14.90
CA GLY A 64 -6.08 -1.43 15.78
C GLY A 64 -6.75 -2.44 16.72
N LYS A 65 -8.08 -2.52 16.74
CA LYS A 65 -8.86 -3.49 17.54
C LYS A 65 -9.66 -4.42 16.65
N VAL A 66 -10.38 -3.84 15.69
CA VAL A 66 -11.21 -4.54 14.72
C VAL A 66 -10.66 -4.25 13.34
N SER A 67 -10.61 -5.28 12.50
CA SER A 67 -10.31 -5.13 11.08
C SER A 67 -11.57 -5.40 10.27
N ASN A 68 -11.73 -4.70 9.15
CA ASN A 68 -12.77 -4.91 8.18
C ASN A 68 -12.12 -5.10 6.79
N LEU A 69 -12.60 -6.09 6.04
CA LEU A 69 -12.25 -6.28 4.65
C LEU A 69 -13.53 -6.21 3.83
N SER A 70 -13.55 -5.32 2.85
CA SER A 70 -14.65 -5.19 1.91
C SER A 70 -14.14 -5.33 0.49
N ALA A 71 -14.97 -5.84 -0.41
CA ALA A 71 -14.64 -5.97 -1.81
C ALA A 71 -15.83 -5.63 -2.71
N CYS A 72 -15.51 -5.10 -3.89
CA CYS A 72 -16.44 -4.87 -4.99
C CYS A 72 -15.91 -5.66 -6.20
N LEU A 73 -16.51 -6.81 -6.49
CA LEU A 73 -15.98 -7.81 -7.43
C LEU A 73 -17.09 -8.38 -8.32
N GLY A 74 -16.73 -8.85 -9.52
CA GLY A 74 -17.69 -9.50 -10.42
C GLY A 74 -18.85 -8.57 -10.80
N GLY A 75 -20.09 -9.08 -10.74
CA GLY A 75 -21.30 -8.30 -11.06
C GLY A 75 -21.56 -7.13 -10.09
N ASP A 76 -20.85 -7.05 -8.96
CA ASP A 76 -20.95 -5.91 -8.05
C ASP A 76 -20.24 -4.66 -8.58
N VAL A 77 -19.30 -4.81 -9.52
CA VAL A 77 -18.53 -3.70 -10.09
C VAL A 77 -19.45 -2.72 -10.82
N ASP A 78 -20.31 -3.23 -11.70
CA ASP A 78 -21.25 -2.40 -12.47
C ASP A 78 -22.34 -1.76 -11.58
N LEU A 79 -22.59 -2.35 -10.41
CA LEU A 79 -23.55 -1.87 -9.42
C LEU A 79 -22.92 -1.01 -8.32
N GLN A 80 -21.60 -0.82 -8.35
CA GLN A 80 -20.81 -0.19 -7.28
C GLN A 80 -21.09 -0.75 -5.88
N ARG A 81 -21.41 -2.04 -5.77
CA ARG A 81 -21.82 -2.66 -4.52
C ARG A 81 -20.60 -3.20 -3.77
N TRP A 82 -20.42 -2.77 -2.52
CA TRP A 82 -19.37 -3.31 -1.65
C TRP A 82 -19.95 -4.40 -0.76
N GLN A 83 -19.23 -5.50 -0.63
CA GLN A 83 -19.57 -6.62 0.24
C GLN A 83 -18.50 -6.78 1.30
N THR A 84 -18.89 -6.95 2.56
CA THR A 84 -17.96 -7.32 3.63
C THR A 84 -17.57 -8.78 3.46
N LEU A 85 -16.26 -9.02 3.41
CA LEU A 85 -15.69 -10.36 3.31
C LEU A 85 -15.32 -10.86 4.70
N ALA A 86 -15.49 -12.16 4.92
CA ALA A 86 -15.02 -12.81 6.13
C ALA A 86 -13.48 -12.72 6.20
N LEU A 87 -12.96 -12.26 7.33
CA LEU A 87 -11.52 -12.20 7.56
C LEU A 87 -11.01 -13.59 7.95
N PRO A 88 -10.16 -14.23 7.12
CA PRO A 88 -9.52 -15.46 7.53
C PRO A 88 -8.60 -15.18 8.72
N SER A 89 -8.48 -16.16 9.61
CA SER A 89 -7.49 -16.06 10.69
C SER A 89 -6.08 -15.98 10.09
N VAL A 90 -5.34 -14.94 10.45
CA VAL A 90 -3.95 -14.76 10.03
C VAL A 90 -3.01 -14.94 11.21
N LYS A 91 -1.87 -15.58 10.98
CA LYS A 91 -0.84 -15.74 12.00
C LYS A 91 -0.22 -14.38 12.32
N ARG A 92 -0.31 -13.97 13.59
CA ARG A 92 0.31 -12.75 14.14
C ARG A 92 1.84 -12.78 13.96
N ASN A 93 2.44 -11.61 13.74
CA ASN A 93 3.89 -11.48 13.55
C ASN A 93 4.71 -12.03 14.74
N ALA A 94 4.26 -11.81 15.97
CA ALA A 94 4.92 -12.39 17.15
C ALA A 94 4.96 -13.93 17.11
N ARG A 95 3.92 -14.58 16.60
CA ARG A 95 3.91 -16.03 16.43
C ARG A 95 4.82 -16.46 15.28
N ARG A 96 4.81 -15.75 14.15
CA ARG A 96 5.74 -15.99 13.03
C ARG A 96 7.19 -15.92 13.49
N PHE A 97 7.51 -14.96 14.35
CA PHE A 97 8.83 -14.81 14.95
C PHE A 97 9.21 -16.00 15.84
N ALA A 98 8.34 -16.42 16.75
CA ALA A 98 8.57 -17.60 17.59
C ALA A 98 8.81 -18.86 16.75
N ASP A 99 8.00 -19.09 15.71
CA ASP A 99 8.18 -20.26 14.84
C ASP A 99 9.51 -20.22 14.04
N ALA A 100 10.00 -19.02 13.70
CA ALA A 100 11.29 -18.86 13.04
C ALA A 100 12.45 -19.21 13.98
N LEU A 101 12.34 -18.87 15.28
CA LEU A 101 13.28 -19.28 16.31
C LEU A 101 13.27 -20.80 16.50
N ASP A 102 12.07 -21.38 16.67
CA ASP A 102 11.89 -22.81 16.91
C ASP A 102 12.41 -23.65 15.73
N SER A 103 12.18 -23.19 14.49
CA SER A 103 12.57 -23.93 13.29
C SER A 103 13.99 -23.63 12.80
N GLY A 104 14.64 -22.59 13.33
CA GLY A 104 15.93 -22.08 12.83
C GLY A 104 15.88 -21.56 11.39
N ARG A 105 14.69 -21.36 10.81
CA ARG A 105 14.50 -20.89 9.44
C ARG A 105 13.84 -19.52 9.45
N ASN A 106 14.40 -18.60 8.66
CA ASN A 106 13.84 -17.26 8.55
C ASN A 106 12.46 -17.29 7.86
N GLY A 107 11.50 -16.55 8.41
CA GLY A 107 10.15 -16.43 7.87
C GLY A 107 9.90 -15.08 7.21
N ASP A 108 8.67 -14.86 6.75
CA ASP A 108 8.21 -13.56 6.27
C ASP A 108 7.47 -12.77 7.36
N PRO A 109 7.63 -11.43 7.40
CA PRO A 109 8.53 -10.64 6.55
C PRO A 109 10.01 -10.80 6.93
N SER A 110 10.89 -10.86 5.93
CA SER A 110 12.34 -11.02 6.13
C SER A 110 13.08 -9.69 6.33
N PHE A 111 14.33 -9.74 6.82
CA PHE A 111 15.21 -8.57 6.89
C PHE A 111 15.44 -7.90 5.54
N ARG A 112 15.54 -8.68 4.46
CA ARG A 112 15.69 -8.13 3.10
C ARG A 112 14.45 -7.32 2.72
N ARG A 113 13.25 -7.86 3.01
CA ARG A 113 12.01 -7.13 2.81
C ARG A 113 11.96 -5.83 3.61
N ALA A 114 12.42 -5.85 4.87
CA ALA A 114 12.50 -4.64 5.69
C ALA A 114 13.49 -3.61 5.10
N ALA A 115 14.67 -4.04 4.63
CA ALA A 115 15.64 -3.17 3.99
C ALA A 115 15.10 -2.54 2.69
N ASP A 116 14.36 -3.31 1.88
CA ASP A 116 13.72 -2.78 0.68
C ASP A 116 12.62 -1.76 1.02
N MET A 117 11.86 -1.98 2.11
CA MET A 117 10.92 -0.97 2.62
C MET A 117 11.63 0.28 3.14
N GLN A 118 12.82 0.14 3.73
CA GLN A 118 13.59 1.27 4.23
C GLN A 118 14.03 2.18 3.07
N LYS A 119 14.45 1.62 1.92
CA LYS A 119 14.76 2.42 0.73
C LYS A 119 13.61 3.34 0.31
N LEU A 120 12.37 2.85 0.42
CA LEU A 120 11.17 3.64 0.12
C LEU A 120 10.98 4.80 1.09
N ILE A 121 11.21 4.55 2.38
CA ILE A 121 11.13 5.57 3.44
C ILE A 121 12.22 6.63 3.21
N ASP A 122 13.46 6.20 2.94
CA ASP A 122 14.60 7.09 2.69
C ASP A 122 14.37 7.95 1.45
N ALA A 123 13.87 7.36 0.36
CA ALA A 123 13.52 8.09 -0.86
C ALA A 123 12.42 9.14 -0.63
N ALA A 124 11.45 8.86 0.27
CA ALA A 124 10.44 9.85 0.63
C ALA A 124 11.06 11.05 1.39
N PHE A 125 12.04 10.81 2.26
CA PHE A 125 12.80 11.88 2.92
C PHE A 125 13.62 12.70 1.91
N GLU A 126 14.32 12.02 1.01
CA GLU A 126 15.11 12.66 -0.06
C GLU A 126 14.23 13.52 -0.97
N SER A 127 13.09 12.98 -1.43
CA SER A 127 12.12 13.69 -2.26
C SER A 127 11.59 14.95 -1.56
N SER A 128 11.27 14.83 -0.25
CA SER A 128 10.80 15.96 0.55
C SER A 128 11.85 17.07 0.69
N ALA A 129 13.12 16.70 0.88
CA ALA A 129 14.23 17.64 1.00
C ALA A 129 14.53 18.33 -0.33
N ALA A 130 14.58 17.57 -1.43
CA ALA A 130 14.91 18.06 -2.77
C ALA A 130 13.73 18.76 -3.48
N LYS A 131 12.49 18.56 -3.01
CA LYS A 131 11.25 19.00 -3.69
C LYS A 131 11.13 18.46 -5.12
N LEU A 132 11.69 17.27 -5.36
CA LEU A 132 11.72 16.61 -6.65
C LEU A 132 11.29 15.14 -6.52
N PRO A 133 10.73 14.54 -7.58
CA PRO A 133 10.49 13.09 -7.62
C PRO A 133 11.79 12.29 -7.51
N ILE A 134 11.77 11.21 -6.73
CA ILE A 134 12.91 10.27 -6.60
C ILE A 134 12.53 8.93 -7.22
N SER A 135 13.43 8.40 -8.05
CA SER A 135 13.33 7.05 -8.60
C SER A 135 14.00 6.05 -7.66
N ILE A 136 13.35 4.92 -7.42
CA ILE A 136 13.84 3.87 -6.52
C ILE A 136 14.14 2.64 -7.37
N ALA A 137 15.36 2.10 -7.24
CA ALA A 137 15.85 0.92 -7.96
C ALA A 137 15.62 -0.38 -7.18
#